data_AF-A0A962QVU7-F1
#
_entry.id   AF-A0A962QVU7-F1
#
_cell.length_a   1.000
_cell.length_b   1.000
_cell.length_c   1.000
_cell.angle_alpha   90.00
_cell.angle_beta   90.00
_cell.angle_gamma   90.00
#
_symmetry.space_group_name_H-M   'P 1'
#
loop_
_entity.id
_entity.type
_entity.pdbx_description
1 polymer ?
#
loop_
_entity_poly.entity_id
_entity_poly.type
_entity_poly.pdbx_seq_one_letter_code
_entity_poly.pdbx_strand_id
1 'polypeptide(L)' 'MSPTARIIALVIAAAMFFFSAWVYSRTGDWVAVVFALGSVAYGVYFFSSGPDRRG' A
#
# COMPACT_ATOMS: atom_id res chain seq x y z
N MET A 1 11.11 7.04 10.60
CA MET A 1 10.95 7.35 9.15
C MET A 1 10.47 8.78 9.02
N SER A 2 11.00 9.56 8.09
CA SER A 2 10.58 10.97 7.95
C SER A 2 9.12 11.06 7.47
N PRO A 3 8.37 12.12 7.84
CA PRO A 3 7.00 12.31 7.39
C PRO A 3 6.86 12.26 5.87
N THR A 4 7.81 12.88 5.16
CA THR A 4 7.88 12.89 3.70
C THR A 4 8.07 11.49 3.14
N ALA A 5 8.99 10.68 3.70
CA ALA A 5 9.20 9.31 3.24
C ALA A 5 7.95 8.44 3.46
N ARG A 6 7.21 8.64 4.55
CA ARG A 6 5.93 7.97 4.80
C ARG A 6 4.87 8.33 3.76
N ILE A 7 4.73 9.62 3.44
CA ILE A 7 3.76 10.07 2.41
C ILE A 7 4.11 9.48 1.05
N ILE A 8 5.38 9.53 0.65
CA ILE A 8 5.86 8.95 -0.62
C ILE A 8 5.54 7.45 -0.67
N ALA A 9 5.85 6.72 0.41
CA ALA A 9 5.57 5.29 0.48
C ALA A 9 4.07 4.96 0.37
N LEU A 10 3.20 5.76 1.00
CA LEU A 10 1.75 5.60 0.90
C LEU A 10 1.22 5.88 -0.51
N VAL A 11 1.75 6.92 -1.18
CA VAL A 11 1.38 7.24 -2.57
C VAL A 11 1.78 6.11 -3.52
N ILE A 12 2.99 5.58 -3.37
CA ILE A 12 3.47 4.45 -4.18
C ILE A 12 2.61 3.21 -3.93
N ALA A 13 2.31 2.88 -2.66
CA ALA A 13 1.46 1.75 -2.32
C ALA A 13 0.05 1.89 -2.92
N ALA A 14 -0.54 3.10 -2.87
CA ALA A 14 -1.84 3.35 -3.48
C ALA A 14 -1.79 3.16 -5.00
N ALA A 15 -0.79 3.72 -5.69
CA ALA A 15 -0.61 3.54 -7.13
C ALA A 15 -0.48 2.06 -7.50
N MET A 16 0.31 1.30 -6.73
CA MET A 16 0.50 -0.13 -6.94
C MET A 16 -0.79 -0.93 -6.75
N PHE A 17 -1.60 -0.57 -5.75
CA PHE A 17 -2.90 -1.18 -5.52
C PHE A 17 -3.84 -0.97 -6.72
N PHE A 18 -3.99 0.28 -7.18
CA PHE A 18 -4.85 0.58 -8.33
C PHE A 18 -4.36 -0.09 -9.62
N PHE A 19 -3.06 -0.09 -9.85
CA PHE A 19 -2.47 -0.77 -11.00
C PHE A 19 -2.73 -2.28 -10.96
N SER A 20 -2.48 -2.92 -9.81
CA SER A 20 -2.67 -4.36 -9.67
C SER A 20 -4.14 -4.76 -9.77
N ALA A 21 -5.06 -3.97 -9.20
CA ALA A 21 -6.50 -4.18 -9.35
C ALA A 21 -6.96 -4.06 -10.81
N TRP A 22 -6.42 -3.08 -11.55
CA TRP A 22 -6.69 -2.93 -12.98
C TRP A 22 -6.15 -4.11 -13.80
N VAL A 23 -4.92 -4.56 -13.52
CA VAL A 23 -4.33 -5.74 -14.17
C VAL A 23 -5.20 -6.97 -13.92
N TYR A 24 -5.55 -7.25 -12.65
CA TYR A 24 -6.41 -8.39 -12.31
C TYR A 24 -7.74 -8.36 -13.07
N SER A 25 -8.37 -7.18 -13.16
CA SER A 25 -9.64 -7.00 -13.87
C SER A 25 -9.55 -7.27 -15.38
N ARG A 26 -8.35 -7.20 -15.97
CA ARG A 26 -8.12 -7.42 -17.40
C ARG A 26 -7.60 -8.81 -17.73
N THR A 27 -6.73 -9.36 -16.88
CA THR A 27 -6.01 -10.61 -17.16
C THR A 27 -6.49 -11.79 -16.34
N GLY A 28 -7.17 -11.54 -15.21
CA GLY A 28 -7.50 -12.58 -14.24
C GLY A 28 -6.28 -13.14 -13.48
N ASP A 29 -5.13 -12.47 -13.55
CA ASP A 29 -3.89 -12.95 -12.94
C ASP A 29 -3.91 -12.85 -11.40
N TRP A 30 -3.88 -14.00 -10.73
CA TRP A 30 -3.89 -14.09 -9.27
C TRP A 30 -2.66 -13.43 -8.63
N VAL A 31 -1.53 -13.30 -9.34
CA VAL A 31 -0.34 -12.60 -8.84
C VAL A 31 -0.63 -11.12 -8.60
N ALA A 32 -1.46 -10.50 -9.45
CA ALA A 32 -1.90 -9.13 -9.25
C ALA A 32 -2.73 -8.96 -7.96
N VAL A 33 -3.49 -9.97 -7.56
CA VAL A 33 -4.21 -9.97 -6.27
C VAL A 33 -3.22 -9.96 -5.10
N VAL A 34 -2.14 -10.74 -5.17
CA VAL A 34 -1.09 -10.77 -4.13
C VAL A 34 -0.45 -9.39 -3.98
N PHE A 35 -0.14 -8.71 -5.08
CA PHE A 35 0.42 -7.35 -5.05
C PHE A 35 -0.57 -6.30 -4.53
N ALA A 36 -1.86 -6.42 -4.88
CA ALA A 36 -2.90 -5.56 -4.33
C ALA A 36 -3.02 -5.74 -2.81
N LEU A 37 -3.08 -6.98 -2.33
CA LEU A 37 -3.14 -7.29 -0.90
C LEU A 37 -1.87 -6.83 -0.16
N GLY A 38 -0.69 -7.01 -0.75
CA GLY A 38 0.57 -6.52 -0.20
C GLY A 38 0.57 -5.00 -0.04
N SER A 39 0.04 -4.27 -1.02
CA SER A 39 -0.11 -2.80 -0.96
C SER A 39 -1.05 -2.36 0.18
N VAL A 40 -2.14 -3.10 0.39
CA VAL A 40 -3.08 -2.85 1.52
C VAL A 40 -2.39 -3.10 2.86
N ALA A 41 -1.68 -4.23 3.01
CA ALA A 41 -0.94 -4.54 4.22
C ALA A 41 0.09 -3.46 4.55
N TYR A 42 0.79 -2.94 3.53
CA TYR A 42 1.74 -1.84 3.69
C TYR A 42 1.05 -0.54 4.15
N GLY A 43 -0.10 -0.21 3.57
CA GLY A 43 -0.93 0.90 4.01
C GLY A 43 -1.31 0.77 5.49
N VAL A 44 -1.88 -0.37 5.89
CA VAL A 44 -2.29 -0.66 7.28
C VAL A 44 -1.11 -0.58 8.24
N TYR A 45 0.05 -1.14 7.88
CA TYR A 45 1.26 -1.05 8.69
C TYR A 45 1.67 0.41 8.94
N PHE A 46 1.66 1.25 7.91
CA PHE A 46 1.99 2.66 8.07
C PHE A 46 0.94 3.45 8.87
N PHE A 47 -0.35 3.13 8.73
CA PHE A 47 -1.41 3.76 9.51
C PHE A 47 -1.36 3.37 10.99
N SER A 48 -1.08 2.10 11.31
CA SER A 48 -0.91 1.61 12.68
C SER A 48 0.40 2.08 13.33
N SER A 49 1.42 2.38 12.52
CA SER A 49 2.67 3.02 12.95
C SER A 49 2.53 4.54 13.15
N GLY A 50 1.41 5.01 13.71
CA GLY A 50 1.22 6.40 14.10
C GLY A 50 2.35 6.89 15.02
N PRO A 51 2.67 8.20 15.04
CA PRO A 51 3.70 8.72 15.94
C PRO A 51 3.35 8.28 17.37
N ASP A 52 4.30 7.64 18.04
CA ASP A 52 4.17 7.22 19.42
C ASP A 52 3.72 8.43 20.25
N ARG A 53 2.42 8.50 20.59
CA ARG A 53 1.91 9.44 21.59
C ARG A 53 2.22 8.83 22.96
N ARG A 54 3.50 8.78 23.32
CA ARG A 54 3.91 8.94 24.72
C ARG A 54 4.00 10.47 24.89
N GLY A 55 3.02 11.11 25.51
CA GLY A 55 2.74 10.99 26.93
C GLY A 55 3.61 12.01 27.62
#